data_AF-A0A956AKC6-F1
#
_entry.id   AF-A0A956AKC6-F1
#
_cell.length_a   1.000
_cell.length_b   1.000
_cell.length_c   1.000
_cell.angle_alpha   90.00
_cell.angle_beta   90.00
_cell.angle_gamma   90.00
#
_symmetry.space_group_name_H-M   'P 1'
#
loop_
_entity.id
_entity.type
_entity.pdbx_description
1 polymer ?
#
loop_
_entity_poly.entity_id
_entity_poly.type
_entity_poly.pdbx_seq_one_letter_code
_entity_poly.pdbx_strand_id
1 'polypeptide(L)'
;MKSNAVGRRYAKALLSLADEQHQTERVEQDLEALRAAWEQSAELRALAHNPIISRELLKRTFTEILERAGASAMVKNTVKLLVDRGRIGELPAVFEAFGALASERSGKVVAQVTTAHPMPDAYYDDLKRQLEKATGLQIVFDKRQDPSILGGVVARVGDKVFDGSVRNRLDELKASLLNP
;
A
#
# COMPACT_ATOMS: atom_id res chain seq x y z
N MET A 1 -2.88 3.44 -19.47
CA MET A 1 -3.08 2.14 -18.78
C MET A 1 -2.06 1.04 -19.17
N LYS A 2 -0.94 1.33 -19.86
CA LYS A 2 0.06 0.31 -20.26
C LYS A 2 1.18 0.05 -19.22
N SER A 3 1.41 0.98 -18.29
CA SER A 3 2.43 0.90 -17.22
C SER A 3 2.14 -0.20 -16.19
N ASN A 4 0.86 -0.46 -15.90
CA ASN A 4 0.47 -1.30 -14.76
C ASN A 4 0.84 -2.80 -14.93
N ALA A 5 0.84 -3.31 -16.16
CA ALA A 5 1.18 -4.73 -16.42
C ALA A 5 2.68 -5.02 -16.23
N VAL A 6 3.53 -4.04 -16.53
CA VAL A 6 4.99 -4.18 -16.38
C VAL A 6 5.37 -4.10 -14.92
N GLY A 7 4.88 -3.09 -14.20
CA GLY A 7 5.09 -2.94 -12.76
C GLY A 7 4.67 -4.21 -12.00
N ARG A 8 3.47 -4.73 -12.31
CA ARG A 8 2.96 -5.97 -11.71
C ARG A 8 3.83 -7.20 -11.96
N ARG A 9 4.45 -7.33 -13.14
CA ARG A 9 5.34 -8.47 -13.43
C ARG A 9 6.60 -8.44 -12.58
N TYR A 10 7.23 -7.27 -12.46
CA TYR A 10 8.43 -7.11 -11.62
C TYR A 10 8.09 -7.23 -10.14
N ALA A 11 6.99 -6.62 -9.68
CA ALA A 11 6.51 -6.73 -8.32
C ALA A 11 6.21 -8.18 -7.93
N LYS A 12 5.57 -8.96 -8.80
CA LYS A 12 5.30 -10.39 -8.56
C LYS A 12 6.58 -11.21 -8.43
N ALA A 13 7.56 -10.98 -9.31
CA ALA A 13 8.85 -11.67 -9.23
C ALA A 13 9.61 -11.30 -7.94
N LEU A 14 9.60 -10.02 -7.58
CA LEU A 14 10.19 -9.53 -6.35
C LEU A 14 9.52 -10.15 -5.12
N LEU A 15 8.18 -10.16 -5.06
CA LEU A 15 7.43 -10.75 -3.96
C LEU A 15 7.66 -12.26 -3.84
N SER A 16 7.67 -12.99 -4.95
CA SER A 16 7.96 -14.44 -4.91
C SER A 16 9.35 -14.73 -4.34
N LEU A 17 10.36 -13.95 -4.76
CA LEU A 17 11.72 -14.09 -4.22
C LEU A 17 11.81 -13.64 -2.74
N ALA A 18 11.06 -12.60 -2.36
CA ALA A 18 10.98 -12.13 -0.98
C ALA A 18 10.39 -13.20 -0.06
N ASP A 19 9.32 -13.84 -0.51
CA ASP A 19 8.62 -14.88 0.24
C ASP A 19 9.50 -16.13 0.38
N GLU A 20 10.17 -16.55 -0.70
CA GLU A 20 11.12 -17.69 -0.68
C GLU A 20 12.25 -17.48 0.34
N GLN A 21 12.66 -16.23 0.58
CA GLN A 21 13.72 -15.88 1.52
C GLN A 21 13.21 -15.39 2.89
N HIS A 22 11.89 -15.35 3.10
CA HIS A 22 11.26 -14.78 4.29
C HIS A 22 11.67 -13.32 4.59
N GLN A 23 11.88 -12.51 3.53
CA GLN A 23 12.32 -11.11 3.61
C GLN A 23 11.26 -10.11 3.17
N THR A 24 9.99 -10.52 3.05
CA THR A 24 8.89 -9.69 2.52
C THR A 24 8.73 -8.37 3.28
N GLU A 25 8.74 -8.39 4.62
CA GLU A 25 8.63 -7.17 5.43
C GLU A 25 9.82 -6.22 5.24
N ARG A 26 11.04 -6.78 5.14
CA ARG A 26 12.24 -5.97 4.90
C ARG A 26 12.16 -5.28 3.55
N VAL A 27 11.69 -5.99 2.54
CA VAL A 27 11.59 -5.50 1.16
C VAL A 27 10.49 -4.47 1.03
N GLU A 28 9.38 -4.65 1.75
CA GLU A 28 8.32 -3.66 1.87
C GLU A 28 8.85 -2.34 2.46
N GLN A 29 9.61 -2.40 3.56
CA GLN A 29 10.24 -1.23 4.17
C GLN A 29 11.22 -0.53 3.21
N ASP A 30 12.07 -1.30 2.53
CA ASP A 30 13.03 -0.77 1.57
C ASP A 30 12.34 -0.08 0.38
N LEU A 31 11.23 -0.66 -0.11
CA LEU A 31 10.44 -0.08 -1.20
C LEU A 31 9.70 1.18 -0.77
N GLU A 32 9.18 1.22 0.46
CA GLU A 32 8.51 2.41 0.99
C GLU A 32 9.50 3.57 1.18
N ALA A 33 10.70 3.27 1.68
CA ALA A 33 11.78 4.27 1.76
C ALA A 33 12.18 4.79 0.37
N LEU A 34 12.25 3.89 -0.63
CA LEU A 34 12.55 4.27 -2.00
C LEU A 34 11.42 5.08 -2.65
N ARG A 35 10.16 4.74 -2.36
CA ARG A 35 8.98 5.51 -2.77
C ARG A 35 9.03 6.93 -2.22
N ALA A 36 9.27 7.08 -0.92
CA ALA A 36 9.39 8.39 -0.28
C ALA A 36 10.51 9.23 -0.92
N ALA A 37 11.68 8.63 -1.18
CA ALA A 37 12.78 9.31 -1.85
C ALA A 37 12.43 9.72 -3.30
N TRP A 38 11.72 8.86 -4.03
CA TRP A 38 11.26 9.13 -5.39
C TRP A 38 10.25 10.29 -5.45
N GLU A 39 9.30 10.33 -4.52
CA GLU A 39 8.29 11.38 -4.44
C GLU A 39 8.92 12.73 -4.04
N GLN A 40 9.83 12.72 -3.05
CA GLN A 40 10.48 13.93 -2.53
C GLN A 40 11.52 14.53 -3.47
N SER A 41 12.22 13.72 -4.29
CA SER A 41 13.25 14.22 -5.20
C SER A 41 12.75 14.35 -6.63
N ALA A 42 12.52 15.60 -7.07
CA ALA A 42 12.25 15.90 -8.47
C ALA A 42 13.45 15.56 -9.38
N GLU A 43 14.67 15.66 -8.84
CA GLU A 43 15.92 15.36 -9.55
C GLU A 43 16.04 13.87 -9.89
N LEU A 44 15.69 12.97 -8.95
CA LEU A 44 15.67 11.53 -9.21
C LEU A 44 14.68 11.17 -10.33
N ARG A 45 13.52 11.80 -10.33
CA ARG A 45 12.51 11.63 -11.38
C ARG A 45 13.01 12.16 -12.72
N ALA A 46 13.61 13.35 -12.74
CA ALA A 46 14.18 13.93 -13.94
C ALA A 46 15.30 13.05 -14.52
N LEU A 47 16.20 12.55 -13.66
CA LEU A 47 17.27 11.63 -14.06
C LEU A 47 16.71 10.35 -14.69
N ALA A 48 15.70 9.74 -14.07
CA ALA A 48 15.08 8.50 -14.55
C ALA A 48 14.35 8.64 -15.90
N HIS A 49 13.87 9.84 -16.23
CA HIS A 49 13.19 10.13 -17.49
C HIS A 49 14.08 10.81 -18.53
N ASN A 50 15.36 11.09 -18.21
CA ASN A 50 16.27 11.77 -19.12
C ASN A 50 16.89 10.79 -20.14
N PRO A 51 16.57 10.90 -21.44
CA PRO A 51 17.07 10.00 -22.47
C PRO A 51 18.56 10.22 -22.81
N ILE A 52 19.15 11.34 -22.37
CA ILE A 52 20.56 11.69 -22.63
C ILE A 52 21.50 10.92 -21.68
N ILE A 53 21.02 10.53 -20.50
CA ILE A 53 21.83 9.84 -19.50
C ILE A 53 22.04 8.39 -19.92
N SER A 54 23.29 7.92 -19.89
CA SER A 54 23.61 6.53 -20.17
C SER A 54 23.02 5.61 -19.11
N ARG A 55 22.60 4.40 -19.52
CA ARG A 55 22.09 3.38 -18.59
C ARG A 55 23.10 3.02 -17.52
N GLU A 56 24.39 3.05 -17.86
CA GLU A 56 25.47 2.75 -16.92
C GLU A 56 25.57 3.81 -15.83
N LEU A 57 25.47 5.10 -16.19
CA LEU A 57 25.45 6.18 -15.20
C LEU A 57 24.22 6.10 -14.30
N LEU A 58 23.03 5.87 -14.88
CA LEU A 58 21.80 5.63 -14.13
C LEU A 58 21.95 4.48 -13.14
N LYS A 59 22.47 3.34 -13.61
CA LYS A 59 22.64 2.13 -12.80
C LYS A 59 23.56 2.40 -11.62
N ARG A 60 24.68 3.09 -11.84
CA ARG A 60 25.62 3.47 -10.78
C ARG A 60 24.96 4.40 -9.76
N THR A 61 24.32 5.48 -10.21
CA THR A 61 23.65 6.45 -9.33
C THR A 61 22.58 5.80 -8.46
N PHE A 62 21.67 5.01 -9.05
CA PHE A 62 20.64 4.32 -8.28
C PHE A 62 21.22 3.28 -7.32
N THR A 63 22.30 2.60 -7.71
CA THR A 63 22.98 1.63 -6.83
C THR A 63 23.59 2.32 -5.61
N GLU A 64 24.30 3.43 -5.81
CA GLU A 64 24.90 4.20 -4.71
C GLU A 64 23.85 4.75 -3.74
N ILE A 65 22.72 5.25 -4.25
CA ILE A 65 21.60 5.72 -3.43
C ILE A 65 21.06 4.58 -2.56
N LEU A 66 20.81 3.41 -3.17
CA LEU A 66 20.27 2.25 -2.47
C LEU A 66 21.27 1.64 -1.49
N GLU A 67 22.57 1.73 -1.75
CA GLU A 67 23.62 1.32 -0.82
C GLU A 67 23.66 2.23 0.39
N ARG A 68 23.62 3.55 0.19
CA ARG A 68 23.57 4.54 1.28
C ARG A 68 22.28 4.43 2.11
N ALA A 69 21.17 4.05 1.48
CA ALA A 69 19.90 3.79 2.16
C ALA A 69 19.85 2.44 2.90
N GLY A 70 20.86 1.58 2.73
CA GLY A 70 20.88 0.26 3.37
C GLY A 70 19.84 -0.71 2.79
N ALA A 71 19.40 -0.51 1.54
CA ALA A 71 18.41 -1.38 0.91
C ALA A 71 18.94 -2.81 0.73
N SER A 72 18.04 -3.79 0.79
CA SER A 72 18.32 -5.20 0.55
C SER A 72 18.88 -5.45 -0.85
N ALA A 73 19.64 -6.54 -0.99
CA ALA A 73 20.19 -6.96 -2.27
C ALA A 73 19.10 -7.18 -3.33
N MET A 74 17.91 -7.61 -2.90
CA MET A 74 16.80 -7.90 -3.79
C MET A 74 16.19 -6.64 -4.41
N VAL A 75 16.01 -5.58 -3.62
CA VAL A 75 15.57 -4.26 -4.12
C VAL A 75 16.63 -3.67 -5.05
N LYS A 76 17.92 -3.73 -4.65
CA LYS A 76 19.05 -3.29 -5.48
C LYS A 76 19.07 -3.99 -6.84
N ASN A 77 18.92 -5.31 -6.86
CA ASN A 77 18.91 -6.10 -8.10
C ASN A 77 17.70 -5.79 -8.98
N THR A 78 16.53 -5.56 -8.38
CA THR A 78 15.32 -5.17 -9.11
C THR A 78 15.49 -3.82 -9.79
N VAL A 79 16.02 -2.83 -9.09
CA VAL A 79 16.28 -1.50 -9.66
C VAL A 79 17.33 -1.57 -10.77
N LYS A 80 18.43 -2.32 -10.56
CA LYS A 80 19.44 -2.58 -11.61
C LYS A 80 18.81 -3.19 -12.86
N LEU A 81 17.93 -4.18 -12.70
CA LEU A 81 17.23 -4.84 -13.80
C LEU A 81 16.29 -3.87 -14.54
N LEU A 82 15.58 -3.00 -13.82
CA LEU A 82 14.74 -1.97 -14.43
C LEU A 82 15.57 -0.98 -15.25
N VAL A 83 16.73 -0.56 -14.76
CA VAL A 83 17.65 0.32 -15.52
C VAL A 83 18.18 -0.40 -16.76
N ASP A 84 18.65 -1.64 -16.63
CA ASP A 84 19.18 -2.42 -17.76
C ASP A 84 18.13 -2.58 -18.87
N ARG A 85 16.86 -2.72 -18.49
CA ARG A 85 15.71 -2.85 -19.41
C ARG A 85 15.15 -1.51 -19.90
N GLY A 86 15.70 -0.37 -19.46
CA GLY A 86 15.20 0.97 -19.82
C GLY A 86 13.80 1.26 -19.27
N ARG A 87 13.45 0.64 -18.13
CA ARG A 87 12.12 0.67 -17.50
C ARG A 87 12.14 1.32 -16.12
N ILE A 88 13.16 2.11 -15.81
CA ILE A 88 13.29 2.77 -14.50
C ILE A 88 12.13 3.74 -14.21
N GLY A 89 11.53 4.34 -15.24
CA GLY A 89 10.32 5.16 -15.09
C GLY A 89 9.07 4.39 -14.64
N GLU A 90 9.08 3.06 -14.70
CA GLU A 90 7.99 2.19 -14.23
C GLU A 90 8.10 1.86 -12.73
N LEU A 91 9.13 2.38 -12.05
CA LEU A 91 9.36 2.13 -10.63
C LEU A 91 8.15 2.46 -9.73
N PRO A 92 7.39 3.56 -9.96
CA PRO A 92 6.16 3.81 -9.21
C PRO A 92 5.12 2.70 -9.34
N ALA A 93 4.97 2.12 -10.53
CA ALA A 93 4.05 1.01 -10.75
C ALA A 93 4.51 -0.28 -10.06
N VAL A 94 5.80 -0.44 -9.81
CA VAL A 94 6.33 -1.55 -9.01
C VAL A 94 5.98 -1.39 -7.54
N PHE A 95 6.06 -0.17 -6.98
CA PHE A 95 5.66 0.09 -5.58
C PHE A 95 4.19 -0.27 -5.33
N GLU A 96 3.30 0.30 -6.14
CA GLU A 96 1.86 0.07 -6.05
C GLU A 96 1.51 -1.41 -6.20
N ALA A 97 2.09 -2.07 -7.20
CA ALA A 97 1.80 -3.47 -7.44
C ALA A 97 2.40 -4.39 -6.35
N PHE A 98 3.56 -4.05 -5.77
CA PHE A 98 4.14 -4.84 -4.69
C PHE A 98 3.28 -4.77 -3.45
N GLY A 99 2.86 -3.58 -3.01
CA GLY A 99 1.99 -3.41 -1.85
C GLY A 99 0.66 -4.15 -2.00
N ALA A 100 0.04 -4.06 -3.18
CA ALA A 100 -1.19 -4.80 -3.48
C ALA A 100 -1.00 -6.32 -3.40
N LEU A 101 0.06 -6.85 -4.04
CA LEU A 101 0.35 -8.28 -4.05
C LEU A 101 0.78 -8.81 -2.67
N ALA A 102 1.55 -8.04 -1.91
CA ALA A 102 1.99 -8.38 -0.57
C ALA A 102 0.79 -8.43 0.40
N SER A 103 -0.16 -7.49 0.28
CA SER A 103 -1.41 -7.51 1.05
C SER A 103 -2.27 -8.74 0.70
N GLU A 104 -2.41 -9.03 -0.59
CA GLU A 104 -3.15 -10.21 -1.08
C GLU A 104 -2.53 -11.52 -0.57
N ARG A 105 -1.20 -11.65 -0.61
CA ARG A 105 -0.49 -12.85 -0.16
C ARG A 105 -0.40 -13.01 1.35
N SER A 106 -0.26 -11.92 2.09
CA SER A 106 -0.23 -11.98 3.56
C SER A 106 -1.61 -12.28 4.15
N GLY A 107 -2.67 -12.32 3.32
CA GLY A 107 -4.04 -12.41 3.80
C GLY A 107 -4.45 -11.19 4.61
N LYS A 108 -3.69 -10.09 4.52
CA LYS A 108 -3.96 -8.83 5.19
C LYS A 108 -4.89 -8.00 4.31
N VAL A 109 -6.12 -7.78 4.76
CA VAL A 109 -7.05 -6.87 4.08
C VAL A 109 -6.92 -5.49 4.70
N VAL A 110 -6.69 -4.48 3.86
CA VAL A 110 -6.75 -3.08 4.29
C VAL A 110 -8.21 -2.72 4.55
N ALA A 111 -8.53 -2.40 5.80
CA ALA A 111 -9.82 -1.90 6.21
C ALA A 111 -9.76 -0.38 6.36
N GLN A 112 -10.49 0.35 5.52
CA GLN A 112 -10.66 1.79 5.68
C GLN A 112 -11.65 2.04 6.80
N VAL A 113 -11.18 2.61 7.91
CA VAL A 113 -12.03 2.94 9.06
C VAL A 113 -12.18 4.45 9.13
N THR A 114 -13.39 4.91 8.85
CA THR A 114 -13.76 6.32 8.96
C THR A 114 -14.43 6.56 10.30
N THR A 115 -13.89 7.50 11.08
CA THR A 115 -14.41 7.88 12.40
C THR A 115 -14.81 9.36 12.43
N ALA A 116 -15.84 9.68 13.21
CA ALA A 116 -16.26 11.05 13.46
C ALA A 116 -15.27 11.84 14.34
N HIS A 117 -14.64 11.15 15.29
CA HIS A 117 -13.72 11.70 16.28
C HIS A 117 -12.57 10.70 16.52
N PRO A 118 -11.38 11.15 16.93
CA PRO A 118 -10.30 10.26 17.34
C PRO A 118 -10.76 9.34 18.47
N MET A 119 -10.80 8.05 18.18
CA MET A 119 -11.15 7.00 19.14
C MET A 119 -9.91 6.48 19.87
N PRO A 120 -10.05 5.94 21.10
CA PRO A 120 -8.95 5.31 21.82
C PRO A 120 -8.38 4.11 21.05
N ASP A 121 -7.07 3.86 21.16
CA ASP A 121 -6.44 2.71 20.49
C ASP A 121 -7.04 1.36 20.92
N ALA A 122 -7.50 1.25 22.17
CA ALA A 122 -8.22 0.08 22.67
C ALA A 122 -9.49 -0.26 21.86
N TYR A 123 -10.17 0.75 21.31
CA TYR A 123 -11.34 0.55 20.46
C TYR A 123 -10.94 -0.01 19.09
N TYR A 124 -9.84 0.48 18.51
CA TYR A 124 -9.31 -0.07 17.27
C TYR A 124 -8.85 -1.52 17.47
N ASP A 125 -8.18 -1.84 18.57
CA ASP A 125 -7.75 -3.23 18.82
C ASP A 125 -8.92 -4.21 18.97
N ASP A 126 -10.02 -3.79 19.61
CA ASP A 126 -11.22 -4.63 19.70
C ASP A 126 -11.91 -4.77 18.34
N LEU A 127 -12.07 -3.66 17.60
CA LEU A 127 -12.63 -3.67 16.26
C LEU A 127 -11.82 -4.55 15.31
N LYS A 128 -10.48 -4.51 15.41
CA LYS A 128 -9.57 -5.36 14.66
C LYS A 128 -9.87 -6.83 14.94
N ARG A 129 -9.87 -7.23 16.21
CA ARG A 129 -10.16 -8.61 16.62
C ARG A 129 -11.52 -9.10 16.12
N GLN A 130 -12.54 -8.26 16.19
CA GLN A 130 -13.89 -8.61 15.72
C GLN A 130 -13.93 -8.78 14.20
N LEU A 131 -13.34 -7.87 13.44
CA LEU A 131 -13.31 -7.94 11.99
C LEU A 131 -12.42 -9.11 11.50
N GLU A 132 -11.29 -9.37 12.16
CA GLU A 132 -10.42 -10.52 11.85
C GLU A 132 -11.16 -11.85 12.11
N LYS A 133 -11.91 -11.94 13.22
CA LYS A 133 -12.79 -13.11 13.49
C LYS A 133 -13.90 -13.26 12.44
N ALA A 134 -14.53 -12.16 12.02
CA ALA A 134 -15.66 -12.19 11.10
C ALA A 134 -15.24 -12.49 9.65
N THR A 135 -14.03 -12.10 9.26
CA THR A 135 -13.52 -12.26 7.89
C THR A 135 -12.54 -13.42 7.75
N GLY A 136 -11.94 -13.91 8.85
CA GLY A 136 -10.89 -14.92 8.83
C GLY A 136 -9.56 -14.42 8.25
N LEU A 137 -9.44 -13.10 8.03
CA LEU A 137 -8.30 -12.45 7.39
C LEU A 137 -7.63 -11.52 8.40
N GLN A 138 -6.32 -11.31 8.31
CA GLN A 138 -5.66 -10.29 9.11
C GLN A 138 -6.05 -8.90 8.61
N ILE A 139 -6.22 -7.93 9.50
CA ILE A 139 -6.69 -6.59 9.09
C ILE A 139 -5.69 -5.51 9.44
N VAL A 140 -5.40 -4.66 8.45
CA VAL A 140 -4.61 -3.44 8.61
C VAL A 140 -5.54 -2.26 8.45
N PHE A 141 -5.58 -1.36 9.43
CA PHE A 141 -6.46 -0.19 9.38
C PHE A 141 -5.83 0.98 8.64
N ASP A 142 -6.54 1.49 7.64
CA ASP A 142 -6.34 2.84 7.11
C ASP A 142 -7.33 3.77 7.85
N LYS A 143 -6.84 4.51 8.85
CA LYS A 143 -7.64 5.37 9.72
C LYS A 143 -7.92 6.70 9.02
N ARG A 144 -9.18 6.98 8.71
CA ARG A 144 -9.64 8.29 8.20
C ARG A 144 -10.57 8.99 9.19
N GLN A 145 -10.48 10.31 9.22
CA GLN A 145 -11.39 11.15 10.01
C GLN A 145 -12.35 11.89 9.09
N ASP A 146 -13.65 11.77 9.37
CA ASP A 146 -14.69 12.51 8.66
C ASP A 146 -15.69 13.07 9.69
N PRO A 147 -15.61 14.38 10.00
CA PRO A 147 -16.51 15.02 10.95
C PRO A 147 -17.96 15.15 10.46
N SER A 148 -18.26 14.80 9.19
CA SER A 148 -19.64 14.73 8.69
C SER A 148 -20.41 13.51 9.22
N ILE A 149 -19.70 12.53 9.80
CA ILE A 149 -20.31 11.40 10.50
C ILE A 149 -20.82 11.91 11.86
N LEU A 150 -22.14 11.99 12.02
CA LEU A 150 -22.82 12.44 13.25
C LEU A 150 -22.50 11.59 14.49
N GLY A 151 -21.93 10.39 14.30
CA GLY A 151 -21.42 9.50 15.34
C GLY A 151 -21.28 8.07 14.83
N GLY A 152 -20.25 7.33 15.30
CA GLY A 152 -20.01 5.91 14.98
C GLY A 152 -18.80 5.64 14.08
N VAL A 153 -18.66 4.38 13.65
CA VAL A 153 -17.56 3.87 12.81
C VAL A 153 -18.12 3.34 11.50
N VAL A 154 -17.48 3.68 10.38
CA VAL A 154 -17.70 3.01 9.09
C VAL A 154 -16.41 2.31 8.71
N ALA A 155 -16.42 0.98 8.70
CA ALA A 155 -15.28 0.16 8.31
C ALA A 155 -15.54 -0.50 6.95
N ARG A 156 -14.76 -0.17 5.93
CA ARG A 156 -14.80 -0.82 4.61
C ARG A 156 -13.66 -1.81 4.50
N VAL A 157 -13.98 -3.10 4.38
CA VAL A 157 -13.04 -4.22 4.25
C VAL A 157 -13.21 -4.83 2.86
N GLY A 158 -12.36 -4.43 1.90
CA GLY A 158 -12.56 -4.79 0.48
C GLY A 158 -13.89 -4.24 -0.05
N ASP A 159 -14.76 -5.13 -0.55
CA ASP A 159 -16.11 -4.79 -1.05
C ASP A 159 -17.19 -4.77 0.05
N LYS A 160 -16.88 -5.22 1.27
CA LYS A 160 -17.84 -5.25 2.39
C LYS A 160 -17.76 -3.97 3.20
N VAL A 161 -18.89 -3.30 3.34
CA VAL A 161 -19.04 -2.12 4.20
C VAL A 161 -19.71 -2.53 5.50
N PHE A 162 -19.01 -2.34 6.61
CA PHE A 162 -19.53 -2.48 7.97
C PHE A 162 -19.81 -1.07 8.50
N ASP A 163 -21.07 -0.65 8.39
CA ASP A 163 -21.53 0.66 8.84
C ASP A 163 -22.17 0.56 10.22
N GLY A 164 -21.44 1.02 11.24
CA GLY A 164 -21.91 1.18 12.61
C GLY A 164 -22.25 2.63 12.96
N SER A 165 -22.51 3.49 11.96
CA SER A 165 -22.85 4.88 12.18
C SER A 165 -24.25 5.04 12.79
N VAL A 166 -24.38 6.01 13.70
CA VAL A 166 -25.65 6.40 14.33
C VAL A 166 -26.67 6.85 13.27
N ARG A 167 -26.19 7.39 12.15
CA ARG A 167 -27.02 7.77 10.99
C ARG A 167 -27.76 6.57 10.41
N ASN A 168 -27.08 5.44 10.19
CA ASN A 168 -27.71 4.26 9.61
C ASN A 168 -28.77 3.66 10.55
N ARG A 169 -28.51 3.63 11.87
CA ARG A 169 -29.51 3.22 12.87
C ARG A 169 -30.73 4.13 12.93
N LEU A 170 -30.54 5.44 12.75
CA LEU A 170 -31.65 6.41 12.69
C LEU A 170 -32.45 6.27 11.39
N ASP A 171 -31.79 6.02 10.26
CA ASP A 171 -32.45 5.81 8.97
C ASP A 171 -33.20 4.47 8.95
N GLU A 172 -32.67 3.40 9.55
CA GLU A 172 -33.38 2.12 9.74
C GLU A 172 -34.62 2.27 10.64
N LEU A 173 -34.52 3.00 11.76
CA LEU A 173 -35.67 3.29 12.62
C LEU A 173 -36.71 4.16 11.91
N LYS A 174 -36.27 5.16 11.14
CA LYS A 174 -37.17 6.00 10.35
C LYS A 174 -37.87 5.19 9.26
N ALA A 175 -37.17 4.26 8.61
CA ALA A 175 -37.74 3.36 7.62
C ALA A 175 -38.75 2.37 8.22
N SER A 176 -38.49 1.82 9.41
CA SER A 176 -39.44 0.92 10.09
C SER A 176 -40.69 1.64 10.62
N LEU A 177 -40.60 2.95 10.89
CA LEU A 177 -41.73 3.77 11.31
C LEU A 177 -42.54 4.35 10.15
N LEU A 178 -41.98 4.41 8.93
CA LEU A 178 -42.65 4.97 7.74
C LEU A 178 -43.29 3.90 6.83
N ASN A 179 -43.02 2.62 7.05
CA ASN A 179 -43.69 1.51 6.36
C ASN A 179 -44.47 0.65 7.39
N PRO A 180 -45.78 0.90 7.60
CA PRO A 180 -46.65 0.00 8.36
C PRO A 180 -46.93 -1.32 7.64
#